data_AF-X1QYP5-F1
#
_entry.id   AF-X1QYP5-F1
#
_cell.length_a   1.000
_cell.length_b   1.000
_cell.length_c   1.000
_cell.angle_alpha   90.00
_cell.angle_beta   90.00
_cell.angle_gamma   90.00
#
_symmetry.space_group_name_H-M   'P 1'
#
loop_
_entity.id
_entity.type
_entity.pdbx_description
1 polymer ?
#
loop_
_entity_poly.entity_id
_entity_poly.type
_entity_poly.pdbx_seq_one_letter_code
_entity_poly.pdbx_strand_id
1 'polypeptide(L)'
;MGQRQDKDEIVYGDDCVGCFPAGKTPKYVYVRFSQVEKCPDPMRVPPNDRVFKLTQHEYNPCDWFYQGSTWRVEWQCAPDPAFVWFWLMDPETGVEYFNENPAGLPDEAHTYHNETPACDDFHGAIGGIATVTWQLETIKLMGLLNIKPQKDLFMEMRPLADGKRIYKYCKLNDATNIAIEFKPD
;
A
#
# COMPACT_ATOMS: atom_id res chain seq x y z
N MET A 1 -5.35 -0.01 9.63
CA MET A 1 -5.61 -1.45 9.85
C MET A 1 -4.52 -2.26 9.17
N GLY A 2 -3.77 -3.05 9.94
CA GLY A 2 -2.70 -3.93 9.45
C GLY A 2 -3.16 -5.11 8.58
N GLN A 3 -2.29 -6.10 8.42
CA GLN A 3 -2.46 -7.25 7.54
C GLN A 3 -2.40 -8.55 8.34
N ARG A 4 -3.30 -9.50 8.03
CA ARG A 4 -3.20 -10.86 8.59
C ARG A 4 -1.91 -11.52 8.09
N GLN A 5 -1.25 -12.24 8.99
CA GLN A 5 -0.02 -13.00 8.72
C GLN A 5 -0.32 -14.49 8.86
N ASP A 6 -1.24 -14.98 8.03
CA ASP A 6 -1.70 -16.37 8.02
C ASP A 6 -0.95 -17.25 7.00
N LYS A 7 0.04 -16.67 6.31
CA LYS A 7 0.90 -17.32 5.32
C LYS A 7 2.35 -16.90 5.52
N ASP A 8 3.27 -17.79 5.21
CA ASP A 8 4.73 -17.59 5.18
C ASP A 8 5.31 -17.42 3.78
N GLU A 9 4.48 -17.49 2.74
CA GLU A 9 4.93 -17.46 1.35
C GLU A 9 4.28 -16.33 0.55
N ILE A 10 5.10 -15.72 -0.29
CA ILE A 10 4.67 -14.73 -1.28
C ILE A 10 4.05 -15.49 -2.46
N VAL A 11 2.87 -15.06 -2.87
CA VAL A 11 2.26 -15.53 -4.12
C VAL A 11 2.88 -14.74 -5.27
N TYR A 12 3.63 -15.42 -6.13
CA TYR A 12 4.21 -14.82 -7.33
C TYR A 12 3.22 -14.87 -8.49
N GLY A 13 3.30 -13.85 -9.35
CA GLY A 13 2.48 -13.70 -10.55
C GLY A 13 3.33 -13.81 -11.82
N ASP A 14 2.88 -13.16 -12.88
CA ASP A 14 3.58 -13.13 -14.16
C ASP A 14 4.82 -12.23 -14.07
N ASP A 15 5.83 -12.50 -14.90
CA ASP A 15 7.12 -11.83 -14.77
C ASP A 15 7.10 -10.38 -15.28
N CYS A 16 7.39 -9.45 -14.37
CA CYS A 16 7.82 -8.10 -14.70
C CYS A 16 9.35 -8.04 -14.73
N VAL A 17 9.93 -8.61 -15.79
CA VAL A 17 11.39 -8.68 -15.96
C VAL A 17 11.94 -7.25 -16.10
N GLY A 18 12.81 -6.87 -15.18
CA GLY A 18 13.42 -5.54 -15.11
C GLY A 18 13.09 -4.80 -13.82
N CYS A 19 11.90 -5.00 -13.26
CA CYS A 19 11.57 -4.50 -11.91
C CYS A 19 11.81 -5.54 -10.82
N PHE A 20 11.63 -6.83 -11.15
CA PHE A 20 11.82 -7.94 -10.23
C PHE A 20 12.70 -9.02 -10.88
N PRO A 21 13.40 -9.85 -10.07
CA PRO A 21 14.01 -11.07 -10.57
C PRO A 21 12.96 -12.00 -11.20
N ALA A 22 13.36 -12.78 -12.22
CA ALA A 22 12.48 -13.75 -12.85
C ALA A 22 11.89 -14.76 -11.83
N GLY A 23 10.60 -15.02 -11.94
CA GLY A 23 9.81 -15.83 -11.02
C GLY A 23 9.62 -15.21 -9.62
N LYS A 24 9.97 -13.94 -9.43
CA LYS A 24 9.87 -13.23 -8.13
C LYS A 24 8.97 -12.01 -8.15
N THR A 25 8.21 -11.82 -9.23
CA THR A 25 7.23 -10.73 -9.33
C THR A 25 6.03 -11.02 -8.43
N PRO A 26 5.70 -10.17 -7.44
CA PRO A 26 4.60 -10.44 -6.52
C PRO A 26 3.25 -10.32 -7.23
N LYS A 27 2.36 -11.30 -7.07
CA LYS A 27 0.99 -11.21 -7.59
C LYS A 27 0.18 -10.13 -6.88
N TYR A 28 0.52 -9.85 -5.62
CA TYR A 28 -0.15 -8.86 -4.79
C TYR A 28 0.87 -7.93 -4.14
N VAL A 29 0.59 -6.64 -4.21
CA VAL A 29 1.28 -5.63 -3.40
C VAL A 29 0.28 -4.98 -2.46
N TYR A 30 0.77 -4.53 -1.32
CA TYR A 30 -0.03 -3.92 -0.27
C TYR A 30 0.42 -2.49 -0.05
N VAL A 31 -0.51 -1.58 -0.28
CA VAL A 31 -0.28 -0.14 -0.23
C VAL A 31 -0.91 0.42 1.05
N ARG A 32 -0.16 1.23 1.79
CA ARG A 32 -0.68 2.04 2.91
C ARG A 32 -0.43 3.50 2.64
N PHE A 33 -1.47 4.31 2.73
CA PHE A 33 -1.36 5.78 2.77
C PHE A 33 -1.36 6.25 4.22
N SER A 34 -0.60 7.31 4.50
CA SER A 34 -0.49 7.91 5.82
C SER A 34 -0.24 9.40 5.68
N GLN A 35 -0.88 10.20 6.54
CA GLN A 35 -0.69 11.65 6.58
C GLN A 35 -1.00 12.37 5.26
N VAL A 36 -1.81 11.79 4.37
CA VAL A 36 -2.32 12.48 3.18
C VAL A 36 -3.21 13.61 3.66
N GLU A 37 -2.80 14.85 3.40
CA GLU A 37 -3.47 16.05 3.88
C GLU A 37 -4.52 16.49 2.87
N LYS A 38 -5.77 16.32 3.27
CA LYS A 38 -6.94 16.67 2.46
C LYS A 38 -6.94 18.16 2.13
N CYS A 39 -7.26 18.49 0.89
CA CYS A 39 -7.63 19.85 0.50
C CYS A 39 -8.97 20.29 1.13
N PRO A 40 -9.31 21.59 1.12
CA PRO A 40 -10.60 22.06 1.60
C PRO A 40 -11.80 21.34 0.95
N ASP A 41 -12.96 21.41 1.61
CA ASP A 41 -14.21 20.86 1.06
C ASP A 41 -14.50 21.43 -0.34
N PRO A 42 -15.06 20.64 -1.27
CA PRO A 42 -15.83 19.41 -1.05
C PRO A 42 -15.05 18.09 -1.16
N MET A 43 -13.71 18.13 -1.07
CA MET A 43 -12.89 16.94 -1.28
C MET A 43 -13.23 15.80 -0.31
N ARG A 44 -12.96 14.55 -0.70
CA ARG A 44 -13.19 13.37 0.13
C ARG A 44 -12.07 13.22 1.16
N VAL A 45 -12.35 12.66 2.33
CA VAL A 45 -11.32 12.35 3.33
C VAL A 45 -10.41 11.22 2.81
N PRO A 46 -9.09 11.41 2.69
CA PRO A 46 -8.16 10.39 2.19
C PRO A 46 -8.17 9.13 3.04
N PRO A 47 -7.85 7.96 2.45
CA PRO A 47 -7.87 6.66 3.13
C PRO A 47 -6.61 6.43 3.99
N ASN A 48 -6.26 7.41 4.83
CA ASN A 48 -5.13 7.29 5.75
C ASN A 48 -5.28 6.05 6.65
N ASP A 49 -4.16 5.36 6.88
CA ASP A 49 -4.05 4.13 7.67
C ASP A 49 -4.85 2.93 7.17
N ARG A 50 -5.43 3.02 5.96
CA ARG A 50 -6.01 1.87 5.26
C ARG A 50 -4.92 1.17 4.45
N VAL A 51 -4.94 -0.16 4.51
CA VAL A 51 -4.14 -0.99 3.60
C VAL A 51 -5.02 -1.41 2.43
N PHE A 52 -4.53 -1.20 1.22
CA PHE A 52 -5.09 -1.69 -0.03
C PHE A 52 -4.29 -2.88 -0.51
N LYS A 53 -4.98 -3.96 -0.90
CA LYS A 53 -4.36 -5.09 -1.59
C LYS A 53 -4.57 -4.86 -3.08
N LEU A 54 -3.51 -4.47 -3.77
CA LEU A 54 -3.51 -4.34 -5.23
C LEU A 54 -3.18 -5.71 -5.83
N THR A 55 -3.73 -5.96 -7.01
CA THR A 55 -3.50 -7.20 -7.76
C THR A 55 -2.78 -6.86 -9.05
N GLN A 56 -1.81 -7.68 -9.42
CA GLN A 56 -1.10 -7.57 -10.68
C GLN A 56 -2.09 -7.62 -11.86
N HIS A 57 -1.88 -6.77 -12.85
CA HIS A 57 -2.69 -6.70 -14.06
C HIS A 57 -2.37 -7.86 -15.01
N GLU A 58 -3.40 -8.53 -15.54
CA GLU A 58 -3.25 -9.75 -16.36
C GLU A 58 -2.48 -9.52 -17.66
N TYR A 59 -2.64 -8.33 -18.27
CA TYR A 59 -1.99 -7.98 -19.55
C TYR A 59 -0.76 -7.10 -19.38
N ASN A 60 -0.47 -6.64 -18.16
CA ASN A 60 0.67 -5.78 -17.86
C ASN A 60 1.27 -6.21 -16.52
N PRO A 61 2.22 -7.16 -16.52
CA PRO A 61 2.73 -7.76 -15.29
C PRO A 61 3.50 -6.77 -14.41
N CYS A 62 3.87 -5.61 -14.94
CA CYS A 62 4.54 -4.54 -14.23
C CYS A 62 3.60 -3.51 -13.59
N ASP A 63 2.29 -3.77 -13.62
CA ASP A 63 1.26 -2.89 -13.12
C ASP A 63 0.38 -3.62 -12.09
N TRP A 64 0.04 -2.92 -11.01
CA TRP A 64 -0.79 -3.40 -9.93
C TRP A 64 -1.89 -2.40 -9.65
N PHE A 65 -3.12 -2.89 -9.57
CA PHE A 65 -4.27 -2.00 -9.37
C PHE A 65 -5.23 -2.53 -8.31
N TYR A 66 -5.92 -1.58 -7.69
CA TYR A 66 -7.10 -1.80 -6.86
C TYR A 66 -8.19 -0.86 -7.35
N GLN A 67 -9.36 -1.41 -7.68
CA GLN A 67 -10.54 -0.65 -8.05
C GLN A 67 -11.65 -0.90 -7.04
N GLY A 68 -11.94 0.10 -6.21
CA GLY A 68 -13.12 0.13 -5.34
C GLY A 68 -14.19 1.10 -5.86
N SER A 69 -15.28 1.22 -5.12
CA SER A 69 -16.31 2.24 -5.35
C SER A 69 -15.85 3.64 -4.93
N THR A 70 -14.91 3.74 -3.98
CA THR A 70 -14.47 5.01 -3.38
C THR A 70 -13.05 5.41 -3.77
N TRP A 71 -12.20 4.44 -4.10
CA TRP A 71 -10.78 4.67 -4.33
C TRP A 71 -10.29 3.75 -5.45
N ARG A 72 -9.49 4.33 -6.35
CA ARG A 72 -8.63 3.63 -7.29
C ARG A 72 -7.19 3.84 -6.83
N VAL A 73 -6.42 2.76 -6.74
CA VAL A 73 -5.00 2.80 -6.40
C VAL A 73 -4.25 2.06 -7.48
N GLU A 74 -3.23 2.69 -8.04
CA GLU A 74 -2.41 2.13 -9.10
C GLU A 74 -0.95 2.28 -8.74
N TRP A 75 -0.20 1.22 -8.93
CA TRP A 75 1.22 1.21 -8.70
C TRP A 75 1.87 0.42 -9.83
N GLN A 76 2.64 1.12 -10.65
CA GLN A 76 3.33 0.56 -11.79
C GLN A 76 4.82 0.77 -11.62
N CYS A 77 5.60 -0.22 -12.01
CA CYS A 77 7.03 -0.08 -12.21
C CYS A 77 7.33 -0.15 -13.71
N ALA A 78 8.23 0.70 -14.20
CA ALA A 78 8.75 0.64 -15.55
C ALA A 78 10.27 0.44 -15.48
N PRO A 79 10.85 -0.53 -16.21
CA PRO A 79 12.28 -0.80 -16.14
C PRO A 79 13.15 0.02 -17.11
N ASP A 80 12.56 0.64 -18.15
CA ASP A 80 13.31 1.39 -19.17
C ASP A 80 12.53 2.61 -19.70
N PRO A 81 12.86 3.84 -19.25
CA PRO A 81 13.74 4.14 -18.12
C PRO A 81 13.18 3.58 -16.81
N ALA A 82 14.05 3.32 -15.83
CA ALA A 82 13.63 2.84 -14.51
C ALA A 82 12.86 3.94 -13.75
N PHE A 83 11.58 3.74 -13.50
CA PHE A 83 10.76 4.61 -12.63
C PHE A 83 9.54 3.88 -12.08
N VAL A 84 8.85 4.51 -11.14
CA VAL A 84 7.54 4.09 -10.63
C VAL A 84 6.48 5.12 -11.00
N TRP A 85 5.25 4.68 -11.26
CA TRP A 85 4.06 5.53 -11.26
C TRP A 85 3.15 5.08 -10.13
N PHE A 86 2.79 5.99 -9.22
CA PHE A 86 2.01 5.62 -8.04
C PHE A 86 0.90 6.61 -7.71
N TRP A 87 -0.35 6.21 -7.96
CA TRP A 87 -1.51 7.08 -7.86
C TRP A 87 -2.57 6.59 -6.87
N LEU A 88 -3.22 7.55 -6.21
CA LEU A 88 -4.49 7.38 -5.50
C LEU A 88 -5.51 8.36 -6.10
N MET A 89 -6.64 7.85 -6.55
CA MET A 89 -7.68 8.65 -7.20
C MET A 89 -9.07 8.33 -6.66
N ASP A 90 -9.95 9.32 -6.69
CA ASP A 90 -11.38 9.10 -6.61
C ASP A 90 -11.90 8.65 -8.00
N PRO A 91 -12.38 7.42 -8.15
CA PRO A 91 -12.78 6.90 -9.45
C PRO A 91 -14.04 7.55 -10.01
N GLU A 92 -14.85 8.22 -9.17
CA GLU A 92 -16.09 8.89 -9.58
C GLU A 92 -15.80 10.23 -10.26
N THR A 93 -14.85 10.98 -9.70
CA THR A 93 -14.55 12.36 -10.12
C THR A 93 -13.25 12.47 -10.92
N GLY A 94 -12.36 11.48 -10.83
CA GLY A 94 -11.01 11.53 -11.40
C GLY A 94 -10.02 12.37 -10.58
N VAL A 95 -10.44 12.91 -9.43
CA VAL A 95 -9.58 13.74 -8.57
C VAL A 95 -8.45 12.89 -7.97
N GLU A 96 -7.22 13.38 -8.09
CA GLU A 96 -6.02 12.78 -7.52
C GLU A 96 -5.82 13.19 -6.06
N TYR A 97 -5.43 12.24 -5.23
CA TYR A 97 -5.16 12.44 -3.79
C TYR A 97 -3.73 12.05 -3.41
N PHE A 98 -3.02 11.34 -4.28
CA PHE A 98 -1.63 11.02 -4.12
C PHE A 98 -1.03 10.75 -5.48
N ASN A 99 0.11 11.35 -5.77
CA ASN A 99 0.89 11.09 -6.97
C ASN A 99 2.37 11.18 -6.62
N GLU A 100 3.15 10.20 -7.03
CA GLU A 100 4.61 10.30 -7.04
C GLU A 100 5.19 9.41 -8.13
N ASN A 101 6.23 9.90 -8.79
CA ASN A 101 6.87 9.18 -9.87
C ASN A 101 8.41 9.13 -9.72
N PRO A 102 8.93 8.46 -8.68
CA PRO A 102 10.34 8.48 -8.38
C PRO A 102 11.16 7.74 -9.45
N ALA A 103 12.36 8.23 -9.70
CA ALA A 103 13.32 7.55 -10.56
C ALA A 103 13.91 6.31 -9.87
N GLY A 104 14.16 5.27 -10.65
CA GLY A 104 14.71 4.00 -10.19
C GLY A 104 13.67 2.92 -9.99
N LEU A 105 14.16 1.72 -9.66
CA LEU A 105 13.32 0.56 -9.35
C LEU A 105 12.94 0.56 -7.87
N PRO A 106 11.76 0.02 -7.54
CA PRO A 106 11.26 0.05 -6.18
C PRO A 106 11.96 -0.97 -5.27
N ASP A 107 12.43 -0.51 -4.13
CA ASP A 107 12.71 -1.37 -2.98
C ASP A 107 11.43 -1.64 -2.19
N GLU A 108 11.36 -2.80 -1.54
CA GLU A 108 10.22 -3.10 -0.68
C GLU A 108 10.15 -2.09 0.47
N ALA A 109 8.93 -1.62 0.72
CA ALA A 109 8.63 -0.67 1.78
C ALA A 109 9.37 0.67 1.60
N HIS A 110 9.68 1.05 0.36
CA HIS A 110 10.04 2.42 0.00
C HIS A 110 8.96 3.39 0.48
N THR A 111 9.38 4.53 1.03
CA THR A 111 8.49 5.59 1.48
C THR A 111 8.31 6.58 0.36
N TYR A 112 7.10 6.61 -0.17
CA TYR A 112 6.66 7.50 -1.23
C TYR A 112 6.14 8.81 -0.62
N HIS A 113 6.35 9.93 -1.28
CA HIS A 113 5.92 11.27 -0.90
C HIS A 113 5.01 11.88 -1.96
N ASN A 114 3.88 12.44 -1.55
CA ASN A 114 2.97 13.10 -2.49
C ASN A 114 3.63 14.34 -3.12
N GLU A 115 3.75 14.36 -4.45
CA GLU A 115 4.36 15.46 -5.22
C GLU A 115 3.38 16.58 -5.55
N THR A 116 2.10 16.42 -5.23
CA THR A 116 1.06 17.42 -5.53
C THR A 116 1.35 18.76 -4.84
N PRO A 117 1.57 19.86 -5.62
CA PRO A 117 2.09 21.12 -5.06
C PRO A 117 1.02 22.02 -4.46
N ALA A 118 -0.25 21.84 -4.82
CA ALA A 118 -1.35 22.71 -4.39
C ALA A 118 -2.71 22.02 -4.55
N CYS A 119 -3.72 22.59 -3.90
CA CYS A 119 -5.12 22.23 -4.08
C CYS A 119 -5.70 22.93 -5.33
N ASP A 120 -6.32 22.15 -6.22
CA ASP A 120 -7.03 22.63 -7.40
C ASP A 120 -8.15 21.65 -7.80
N ASP A 121 -8.77 21.86 -8.96
CA ASP A 121 -9.89 21.04 -9.44
C ASP A 121 -9.52 19.58 -9.74
N PHE A 122 -8.22 19.28 -9.89
CA PHE A 122 -7.71 17.94 -10.15
C PHE A 122 -7.07 17.30 -8.91
N HIS A 123 -6.75 18.09 -7.90
CA HIS A 123 -6.01 17.65 -6.71
C HIS A 123 -6.80 17.84 -5.42
N GLY A 124 -7.21 16.71 -4.82
CA GLY A 124 -8.00 16.64 -3.60
C GLY A 124 -7.18 16.54 -2.30
N ALA A 125 -5.86 16.43 -2.40
CA ALA A 125 -4.94 16.43 -1.26
C ALA A 125 -3.56 16.98 -1.64
N ILE A 126 -2.89 17.54 -0.64
CA ILE A 126 -1.50 17.99 -0.68
C ILE A 126 -0.69 17.16 0.32
N GLY A 127 0.58 16.91 0.02
CA GLY A 127 1.47 16.18 0.93
C GLY A 127 0.98 14.78 1.32
N GLY A 128 1.69 14.18 2.27
CA GLY A 128 1.47 12.82 2.75
C GLY A 128 2.50 11.83 2.27
N ILE A 129 2.42 10.62 2.84
CA ILE A 129 3.33 9.52 2.55
C ILE A 129 2.57 8.25 2.24
N ALA A 130 3.20 7.39 1.46
CA ALA A 130 2.69 6.07 1.19
C ALA A 130 3.80 5.02 1.21
N THR A 131 3.42 3.76 1.34
CA THR A 131 4.37 2.65 1.34
C THR A 131 3.78 1.46 0.62
N VAL A 132 4.60 0.83 -0.22
CA VAL A 132 4.22 -0.38 -0.97
C VAL A 132 5.05 -1.56 -0.47
N THR A 133 4.38 -2.68 -0.17
CA THR A 133 5.01 -3.89 0.38
C THR A 133 4.52 -5.13 -0.36
N TRP A 134 5.32 -6.19 -0.42
CA TRP A 134 4.93 -7.51 -0.92
C TRP A 134 5.24 -8.63 0.08
N GLN A 135 5.33 -8.25 1.36
CA GLN A 135 5.52 -9.08 2.55
C GLN A 135 6.88 -9.79 2.68
N LEU A 136 7.85 -9.53 1.79
CA LEU A 136 9.16 -10.20 1.84
C LEU A 136 9.93 -9.83 3.11
N GLU A 137 9.99 -8.55 3.47
CA GLU A 137 10.59 -8.06 4.71
C GLU A 137 9.87 -8.59 5.94
N THR A 138 8.55 -8.69 5.90
CA THR A 138 7.74 -9.19 7.03
C THR A 138 8.01 -10.66 7.30
N ILE A 139 8.09 -11.49 6.26
CA ILE A 139 8.42 -12.91 6.36
C ILE A 139 9.82 -13.09 6.95
N LYS A 140 10.81 -12.30 6.49
CA LYS A 140 12.18 -12.31 7.03
C LYS A 140 12.20 -11.94 8.52
N LEU A 141 11.49 -10.88 8.92
CA LEU A 141 11.40 -10.46 10.32
C LEU A 141 10.73 -11.51 11.20
N MET A 142 9.64 -12.12 10.73
CA MET A 142 8.99 -13.22 11.43
C MET A 142 9.93 -14.40 11.66
N GLY A 143 10.73 -14.76 10.65
CA GLY A 143 11.76 -15.79 10.77
C GLY A 143 12.82 -15.47 11.83
N LEU A 144 13.34 -14.23 11.84
CA LEU A 144 14.32 -13.77 12.83
C LEU A 144 13.77 -13.77 14.26
N LEU A 145 12.50 -13.44 14.41
CA LEU A 145 11.81 -13.37 15.71
C LEU A 145 11.17 -14.71 16.13
N ASN A 146 11.34 -15.77 15.32
CA ASN A 146 10.70 -17.08 15.52
C ASN A 146 9.16 -16.98 15.68
N ILE A 147 8.54 -16.05 14.95
CA ILE A 147 7.09 -15.88 14.89
C ILE A 147 6.57 -16.75 13.76
N LYS A 148 5.64 -17.66 14.08
CA LYS A 148 4.99 -18.51 13.07
C LYS A 148 3.76 -17.81 12.47
N PRO A 149 3.44 -18.00 11.18
CA PRO A 149 2.17 -17.56 10.62
C PRO A 149 0.98 -18.19 11.35
N GLN A 150 -0.03 -17.39 11.65
CA GLN A 150 -1.25 -17.82 12.35
C GLN A 150 -2.44 -16.99 11.86
N LYS A 151 -3.64 -17.59 11.82
CA LYS A 151 -4.86 -16.93 11.34
C LYS A 151 -5.22 -15.66 12.12
N ASP A 152 -4.88 -15.66 13.40
CA ASP A 152 -5.10 -14.58 14.36
C ASP A 152 -3.87 -13.67 14.53
N LEU A 153 -2.75 -13.94 13.86
CA LEU A 153 -1.61 -13.04 13.85
C LEU A 153 -1.86 -11.89 12.88
N PHE A 154 -1.65 -10.68 13.38
CA PHE A 154 -1.82 -9.45 12.63
C PHE A 154 -0.55 -8.62 12.73
N MET A 155 -0.12 -8.06 11.59
CA MET A 155 1.03 -7.18 11.50
C MET A 155 0.59 -5.81 11.04
N GLU A 156 1.03 -4.77 11.75
CA GLU A 156 0.93 -3.40 11.29
C GLU A 156 2.33 -2.83 11.05
N MET A 157 2.57 -2.29 9.86
CA MET A 157 3.78 -1.53 9.53
C MET A 157 3.41 -0.06 9.43
N ARG A 158 4.02 0.78 10.27
CA ARG A 158 3.86 2.23 10.26
C ARG A 158 5.13 2.88 9.68
N PRO A 159 5.05 3.57 8.53
CA PRO A 159 6.16 4.38 8.04
C PRO A 159 6.27 5.68 8.86
N LEU A 160 7.49 6.19 8.97
CA LEU A 160 7.82 7.48 9.56
C LEU A 160 8.38 8.41 8.48
N ALA A 161 8.27 9.72 8.68
CA ALA A 161 8.70 10.72 7.71
C ALA A 161 10.22 10.68 7.41
N ASP A 162 11.03 10.10 8.29
CA ASP A 162 12.48 9.91 8.09
C ASP A 162 12.83 8.58 7.38
N GLY A 163 11.82 7.88 6.83
CA GLY A 163 11.96 6.59 6.15
C GLY A 163 12.08 5.39 7.08
N LYS A 164 12.12 5.59 8.41
CA LYS A 164 12.09 4.47 9.36
C LYS A 164 10.71 3.82 9.41
N ARG A 165 10.68 2.56 9.84
CA ARG A 165 9.48 1.74 9.87
C ARG A 165 9.32 1.07 11.24
N ILE A 166 8.10 1.06 11.76
CA ILE A 166 7.75 0.34 12.99
C ILE A 166 6.85 -0.83 12.61
N TYR A 167 7.28 -2.04 12.95
CA TYR A 167 6.49 -3.27 12.80
C TYR A 167 5.91 -3.66 14.16
N LYS A 168 4.59 -3.83 14.20
CA LYS A 168 3.87 -4.31 15.37
C LYS A 168 3.17 -5.60 15.01
N TYR A 169 3.50 -6.67 15.72
CA TYR A 169 2.83 -7.95 15.63
C TYR A 169 1.88 -8.12 16.82
N CYS A 170 0.67 -8.59 16.57
CA CYS A 170 -0.35 -8.79 17.58
C CYS A 170 -1.15 -10.05 17.27
N LYS A 171 -1.31 -10.93 18.26
CA LYS A 171 -2.27 -12.03 18.18
C LYS A 171 -3.62 -11.53 18.63
N LEU A 172 -4.61 -11.61 17.76
CA LEU A 172 -5.95 -11.13 18.05
C LEU A 172 -6.58 -11.87 19.22
N ASN A 173 -6.34 -13.18 19.37
CA ASN A 173 -6.88 -13.95 20.50
C ASN A 173 -6.33 -13.51 21.86
N ASP A 174 -5.11 -12.95 21.88
CA ASP A 174 -4.47 -12.44 23.11
C ASP A 174 -4.78 -10.95 23.34
N ALA A 175 -5.37 -10.27 22.33
CA ALA A 175 -5.72 -8.86 22.39
C ALA A 175 -7.12 -8.66 22.98
N THR A 176 -7.33 -7.55 23.69
CA THR A 176 -8.67 -7.10 24.08
C THR A 176 -9.45 -6.73 22.81
N ASN A 177 -10.29 -7.64 22.32
CA ASN A 177 -11.17 -7.40 21.17
C ASN A 177 -12.47 -6.74 21.63
N ILE A 178 -12.65 -5.46 21.28
CA ILE A 178 -13.92 -4.76 21.47
C ILE A 178 -14.67 -4.80 20.13
N ALA A 179 -15.76 -5.56 20.07
CA ALA A 179 -16.68 -5.58 18.94
C ALA A 179 -17.94 -4.77 19.30
N ILE A 180 -18.31 -3.81 18.45
CA ILE A 180 -19.52 -3.00 18.63
C ILE A 180 -20.40 -3.24 17.40
N GLU A 181 -21.60 -3.76 17.62
CA GLU A 181 -22.63 -3.82 16.59
C GLU A 181 -23.31 -2.45 16.53
N PHE A 182 -23.15 -1.72 15.42
CA PHE A 182 -23.86 -0.47 15.18
C PHE A 182 -25.11 -0.76 14.34
N LYS A 183 -26.29 -0.48 14.89
CA LYS A 183 -27.56 -0.51 14.16
C LYS A 183 -27.95 0.94 13.89
N PRO A 184 -27.85 1.43 12.64
CA PRO A 184 -28.37 2.74 12.31
C PRO A 184 -29.90 2.74 12.47
N ASP A 185 -30.44 3.82 13.03
CA ASP A 185 -31.89 4.09 13.11
C ASP A 185 -32.51 4.28 11.72
#